data_AF-A0A0G4NLV6-F1
#
_entry.id   AF-A0A0G4NLV6-F1
#
_cell.length_a   1.000
_cell.length_b   1.000
_cell.length_c   1.000
_cell.angle_alpha   90.00
_cell.angle_beta   90.00
_cell.angle_gamma   90.00
#
_symmetry.space_group_name_H-M   'P 1'
#
loop_
_entity.id
_entity.type
_entity.pdbx_description
1 polymer ?
#
loop_
_entity_poly.entity_id
_entity_poly.type
_entity_poly.pdbx_seq_one_letter_code
_entity_poly.pdbx_strand_id
1 'polypeptide(L)'
;AINDGSIYEVPSLLSSFMILSYADLKKYRFTYWFAFPALHSDPQWKKSGPVVRLTPKESVVLVDRVGTWTSQRTNSRQNGFFLAKKVRNVDLSNFSEDGNSELHDLNNEKGYLWE
;
A
#
# COMPACT_ATOMS: atom_id res chain seq x y z
N ALA A 1 -3.30 -3.43 -20.23
CA ALA A 1 -2.69 -3.58 -18.89
C ALA A 1 -3.62 -4.32 -17.92
N ILE A 2 -4.86 -3.86 -17.71
CA ILE A 2 -5.79 -4.51 -16.76
C ILE A 2 -6.36 -5.81 -17.34
N ASN A 3 -6.92 -5.78 -18.56
CA ASN A 3 -7.62 -6.92 -19.17
C ASN A 3 -6.70 -8.12 -19.49
N ASP A 4 -5.43 -7.85 -19.75
CA ASP A 4 -4.38 -8.82 -20.08
C ASP A 4 -3.55 -9.24 -18.85
N GLY A 5 -3.81 -8.67 -17.65
CA GLY A 5 -3.17 -9.07 -16.39
C GLY A 5 -1.73 -8.58 -16.18
N SER A 6 -1.13 -7.88 -17.14
CA SER A 6 0.25 -7.36 -17.02
C SER A 6 0.46 -6.40 -15.84
N ILE A 7 -0.60 -5.82 -15.27
CA ILE A 7 -0.56 -5.01 -14.05
C ILE A 7 -0.09 -5.78 -12.80
N TYR A 8 -0.25 -7.11 -12.76
CA TYR A 8 0.17 -7.90 -11.59
C TYR A 8 1.70 -8.01 -11.51
N GLU A 9 2.36 -8.01 -12.67
CA GLU A 9 3.82 -8.00 -12.77
C GLU A 9 4.37 -6.56 -12.74
N VAL A 10 3.66 -5.62 -13.37
CA VAL A 10 4.08 -4.22 -13.53
C VAL A 10 2.97 -3.26 -13.09
N PRO A 11 2.77 -3.07 -11.77
CA PRO A 11 1.65 -2.26 -11.26
C PRO A 11 1.80 -0.77 -11.56
N SER A 12 3.01 -0.29 -11.89
CA SER A 12 3.24 1.12 -12.29
C SER A 12 2.44 1.55 -13.52
N LEU A 13 1.96 0.59 -14.33
CA LEU A 13 1.06 0.88 -15.46
C LEU A 13 -0.27 1.51 -15.04
N LEU A 14 -0.70 1.32 -13.78
CA LEU A 14 -1.90 1.96 -13.23
C LEU A 14 -1.72 3.46 -13.00
N SER A 15 -0.48 3.94 -12.86
CA SER A 15 -0.14 5.36 -12.68
C SER A 15 0.30 6.01 -13.99
N SER A 16 -0.33 5.67 -15.11
CA SER A 16 -0.07 6.31 -16.40
C SER A 16 -0.53 7.77 -16.40
N PHE A 17 0.20 8.64 -17.11
CA PHE A 17 -0.15 10.04 -17.29
C PHE A 17 -0.03 10.44 -18.76
N MET A 18 -0.69 11.53 -19.14
CA MET A 18 -0.63 12.13 -20.46
C MET A 18 -0.23 13.60 -20.33
N ILE A 19 0.57 14.08 -21.28
CA ILE A 19 0.94 15.49 -21.39
C ILE A 19 0.53 15.96 -22.78
N LEU A 20 -0.33 16.98 -22.83
CA LEU A 20 -0.58 17.76 -24.03
C LEU A 20 0.32 19.00 -23.98
N SER A 21 1.19 19.19 -24.97
CA SER A 21 2.10 20.34 -24.99
C SER A 21 2.15 21.04 -26.34
N TYR A 22 2.37 22.35 -26.29
CA TYR A 22 2.60 23.24 -27.43
C TYR A 22 3.85 24.08 -27.14
N ALA A 23 4.84 23.98 -28.02
CA ALA A 23 6.12 24.67 -27.89
C ALA A 23 6.26 25.75 -28.98
N ASP A 24 6.14 27.03 -28.60
CA ASP A 24 6.49 28.17 -29.44
C ASP A 24 7.98 28.49 -29.27
N LEU A 25 8.82 27.83 -30.06
CA LEU A 25 10.28 27.99 -30.00
C LEU A 25 10.72 29.41 -30.41
N LYS A 26 9.91 30.13 -31.19
CA LYS A 26 10.21 31.50 -31.62
C LYS A 26 10.11 32.49 -30.46
N LYS A 27 9.10 32.31 -29.60
CA LYS A 27 8.90 33.12 -28.39
C LYS A 27 9.49 32.47 -27.14
N TYR A 28 10.12 31.31 -27.28
CA TYR A 28 10.60 30.48 -26.17
C TYR A 28 9.50 30.21 -25.12
N ARG A 29 8.27 29.94 -25.59
CA ARG A 29 7.09 29.73 -24.73
C ARG A 29 6.57 28.31 -24.86
N PHE A 30 6.49 27.61 -23.74
CA PHE A 30 6.00 26.23 -23.67
C PHE A 30 4.69 26.21 -22.87
N THR A 31 3.60 25.85 -23.53
CA THR A 31 2.28 25.63 -22.91
C THR A 31 2.07 24.14 -22.77
N TYR A 32 1.64 23.68 -21.59
CA TYR A 32 1.46 22.27 -21.31
C TYR A 32 0.21 22.02 -20.46
N TRP A 33 -0.35 20.81 -20.55
CA TRP A 33 -1.47 20.34 -19.77
C TRP A 33 -1.26 18.88 -19.41
N PHE A 34 -1.18 18.58 -18.11
CA PHE A 34 -1.11 17.23 -17.59
C PHE A 34 -2.50 16.63 -17.39
N ALA A 35 -2.64 15.35 -17.73
CA ALA A 35 -3.81 14.55 -17.42
C ALA A 35 -3.39 13.25 -16.72
N PHE A 36 -4.14 12.87 -15.68
CA PHE A 36 -3.96 11.65 -14.92
C PHE A 36 -5.27 10.85 -15.01
N PRO A 37 -5.42 10.00 -16.04
CA PRO A 37 -6.64 9.22 -16.22
C PRO A 37 -6.89 8.33 -15.01
N ALA A 38 -8.08 8.43 -14.42
CA ALA A 38 -8.51 7.61 -13.30
C ALA A 38 -9.81 6.89 -13.66
N LEU A 39 -9.96 5.64 -13.21
CA LEU A 39 -11.17 4.86 -13.43
C LEU A 39 -12.32 5.42 -12.58
N HIS A 40 -13.43 5.72 -13.23
CA HIS A 40 -14.68 6.04 -12.53
C HIS A 40 -15.48 4.75 -12.33
N SER A 41 -15.92 4.50 -11.10
CA SER A 41 -16.77 3.35 -10.77
C SER A 41 -18.26 3.73 -10.78
N ASP A 42 -19.08 2.80 -11.25
CA ASP A 42 -20.54 2.86 -11.11
C ASP A 42 -21.04 1.54 -10.47
N PRO A 43 -21.47 1.56 -9.19
CA PRO A 43 -21.67 2.73 -8.33
C PRO A 43 -20.35 3.35 -7.85
N GLN A 44 -20.40 4.64 -7.52
CA GLN A 44 -19.27 5.35 -6.92
C GLN A 44 -18.79 4.65 -5.64
N TRP A 45 -17.47 4.57 -5.47
CA TRP A 45 -16.87 3.99 -4.27
C TRP A 45 -17.28 4.77 -3.03
N LYS A 46 -17.77 4.04 -2.02
CA LYS A 46 -18.16 4.59 -0.72
C LYS A 46 -17.32 3.97 0.36
N LYS A 47 -16.90 4.80 1.31
CA LYS A 47 -16.21 4.36 2.52
C LYS A 47 -17.18 3.52 3.37
N SER A 48 -16.84 2.25 3.60
CA SER A 48 -17.71 1.31 4.33
C SER A 48 -17.61 1.42 5.86
N GLY A 49 -16.63 2.14 6.41
CA GLY A 49 -16.42 2.21 7.87
C GLY A 49 -15.46 3.32 8.27
N PRO A 50 -15.29 3.63 9.57
CA PRO A 50 -14.43 4.72 10.05
C PRO A 50 -12.97 4.53 9.64
N VAL A 51 -12.22 5.64 9.54
CA VAL A 51 -10.76 5.55 9.29
C VAL A 51 -10.11 5.18 10.61
N VAL A 52 -9.53 3.99 10.68
CA VAL A 52 -8.73 3.53 11.83
C VAL A 52 -7.30 4.01 11.65
N ARG A 53 -6.70 4.53 12.72
CA ARG A 53 -5.28 4.90 12.74
C ARG A 53 -4.46 3.74 13.28
N LEU A 54 -3.31 3.50 12.68
CA LEU A 54 -2.30 2.59 13.24
C LEU A 54 -1.74 3.18 14.54
N THR A 55 -1.42 2.30 15.50
CA THR A 55 -0.72 2.73 16.71
C THR A 55 0.71 3.17 16.37
N PRO A 56 1.38 3.98 17.21
CA PRO A 56 2.77 4.37 16.97
C PRO A 56 3.70 3.16 16.78
N LYS A 57 3.52 2.11 17.58
CA LYS A 57 4.30 0.86 17.46
C LYS A 57 4.09 0.19 16.11
N GLU A 58 2.84 0.05 15.67
CA GLU A 58 2.51 -0.57 14.38
C GLU A 58 3.04 0.23 13.18
N SER A 59 2.98 1.56 13.28
CA SER A 59 3.49 2.46 12.25
C SER A 59 5.01 2.32 12.10
N VAL A 60 5.76 2.28 13.20
CA VAL A 60 7.22 2.10 13.18
C VAL A 60 7.60 0.78 12.50
N VAL A 61 6.96 -0.33 12.87
CA VAL A 61 7.24 -1.64 12.27
C VAL A 61 6.88 -1.65 10.78
N LEU A 62 5.75 -1.06 10.39
CA LEU A 62 5.34 -0.98 8.98
C LEU A 62 6.34 -0.16 8.16
N VAL A 63 6.76 1.00 8.66
CA VAL A 63 7.72 1.88 7.97
C VAL A 63 9.07 1.18 7.78
N ASP A 64 9.55 0.48 8.80
CA ASP A 64 10.81 -0.30 8.72
C ASP A 64 10.73 -1.41 7.66
N ARG A 65 9.62 -2.15 7.63
CA ARG A 65 9.37 -3.19 6.62
C ARG A 65 9.28 -2.62 5.21
N VAL A 66 8.52 -1.54 5.02
CA VAL A 66 8.38 -0.88 3.71
C VAL A 66 9.73 -0.30 3.25
N GLY A 67 10.51 0.28 4.15
CA GLY A 67 11.85 0.80 3.86
C GLY A 67 12.82 -0.30 3.42
N THR A 68 12.82 -1.43 4.14
CA THR A 68 13.62 -2.61 3.81
C THR A 68 13.21 -3.19 2.45
N TRP A 69 11.91 -3.38 2.21
CA TRP A 69 11.36 -3.86 0.95
C TRP A 69 11.74 -2.94 -0.23
N THR A 70 11.59 -1.62 -0.05
CA THR A 70 11.91 -0.62 -1.08
C THR A 70 13.39 -0.68 -1.46
N SER A 71 14.28 -0.86 -0.48
CA SER A 71 15.73 -0.92 -0.68
C SER A 71 16.19 -2.21 -1.38
N GLN A 72 15.48 -3.32 -1.16
CA GLN A 72 15.82 -4.63 -1.73
C GLN A 72 15.29 -4.82 -3.16
N ARG A 73 14.31 -4.03 -3.59
CA ARG A 73 13.66 -4.21 -4.90
C ARG A 73 14.56 -3.69 -6.02
N THR A 74 14.73 -4.50 -7.06
CA THR A 74 15.53 -4.15 -8.25
C THR A 74 14.90 -3.07 -9.12
N ASN A 75 13.57 -2.88 -9.04
CA ASN A 75 12.85 -1.89 -9.84
C ASN A 75 12.08 -0.90 -8.96
N SER A 76 12.76 0.19 -8.59
CA SER A 76 12.21 1.27 -7.75
C SER A 76 10.99 1.98 -8.38
N ARG A 77 10.80 1.88 -9.69
CA ARG A 77 9.70 2.53 -10.42
C ARG A 77 8.33 1.92 -10.09
N GLN A 78 8.30 0.74 -9.47
CA GLN A 78 7.07 0.04 -9.14
C GLN A 78 6.71 0.12 -7.65
N ASN A 79 7.44 0.91 -6.86
CA ASN A 79 7.26 0.98 -5.40
C ASN A 79 5.95 1.67 -4.97
N GLY A 80 5.24 2.33 -5.89
CA GLY A 80 3.96 3.00 -5.62
C GLY A 80 2.80 2.04 -5.32
N PHE A 81 2.95 0.75 -5.60
CA PHE A 81 1.94 -0.26 -5.31
C PHE A 81 2.58 -1.42 -4.55
N PHE A 82 2.00 -1.76 -3.41
CA PHE A 82 2.45 -2.85 -2.55
C PHE A 82 1.29 -3.37 -1.70
N LEU A 83 1.48 -4.57 -1.16
CA LEU A 83 0.59 -5.14 -0.17
C LEU A 83 1.23 -4.98 1.22
N ALA A 84 0.45 -4.54 2.19
CA ALA A 84 0.83 -4.57 3.60
C ALA A 84 -0.11 -5.53 4.33
N LYS A 85 0.41 -6.66 4.78
CA LYS A 85 -0.38 -7.67 5.48
C LYS A 85 -0.11 -7.59 6.98
N LYS A 86 -1.15 -7.26 7.76
CA LYS A 86 -1.10 -7.32 9.24
C LYS A 86 -1.60 -8.67 9.70
N VAL A 87 -0.74 -9.48 10.32
CA VAL A 87 -1.10 -10.80 10.85
C VAL A 87 -1.26 -10.70 12.37
N ARG A 88 -2.39 -11.21 12.89
CA ARG A 88 -2.61 -11.36 14.33
C ARG A 88 -1.89 -12.61 14.79
N ASN A 89 -1.05 -12.50 15.82
CA ASN A 89 -0.33 -13.66 16.34
C ASN A 89 -1.30 -14.50 17.18
N VAL A 90 -1.91 -15.53 16.58
CA VAL A 90 -2.60 -16.59 17.33
C VAL A 90 -2.30 -17.91 16.64
N ASP A 91 -1.38 -18.68 17.21
CA ASP A 91 -1.39 -20.13 17.07
C ASP A 91 -1.59 -20.72 18.47
N LEU A 92 -2.85 -20.96 18.83
CA LEU A 92 -3.29 -21.56 20.10
C LEU A 92 -3.68 -23.03 19.93
N SER A 93 -3.24 -23.68 18.85
CA SER A 93 -3.59 -25.08 18.55
C SER A 93 -3.13 -26.09 19.61
N ASN A 94 -2.27 -25.70 20.56
CA ASN A 94 -1.65 -26.61 21.54
C ASN A 94 -1.83 -26.25 23.04
N PHE A 95 -2.60 -25.23 23.43
CA PHE A 95 -2.67 -24.82 24.84
C PHE A 95 -4.05 -25.10 25.48
N SER A 96 -4.05 -25.98 26.49
CA SER A 96 -5.20 -26.36 27.32
C SER A 96 -5.74 -25.21 28.17
N GLU A 97 -7.05 -25.22 28.42
CA GLU A 97 -7.86 -24.13 29.00
C GLU A 97 -7.51 -23.66 30.43
N ASP A 98 -6.71 -24.40 31.20
CA ASP A 98 -6.46 -24.03 32.59
C ASP A 98 -5.09 -23.37 32.78
N GLY A 99 -5.11 -22.04 32.87
CA GLY A 99 -4.14 -21.33 33.71
C GLY A 99 -3.23 -20.30 33.06
N ASN A 100 -3.73 -19.36 32.25
CA ASN A 100 -2.89 -18.23 31.86
C ASN A 100 -3.63 -16.90 31.66
N SER A 101 -3.82 -16.18 32.78
CA SER A 101 -4.14 -14.75 32.80
C SER A 101 -3.02 -13.90 32.15
N GLU A 102 -1.75 -14.33 32.23
CA GLU A 102 -0.60 -13.56 31.73
C GLU A 102 -0.42 -13.63 30.21
N LEU A 103 -0.90 -14.68 29.53
CA LEU A 103 -0.82 -14.76 28.05
C LEU A 103 -1.80 -13.81 27.34
N HIS A 104 -2.91 -13.46 27.99
CA HIS A 104 -3.82 -12.43 27.48
C HIS A 104 -3.16 -11.05 27.49
N ASP A 105 -2.32 -10.76 28.48
CA ASP A 105 -1.57 -9.50 28.57
C ASP A 105 -0.41 -9.42 27.56
N LEU A 106 0.27 -10.55 27.30
CA LEU A 106 1.35 -10.61 26.29
C LEU A 106 0.86 -10.48 24.85
N ASN A 107 -0.36 -10.93 24.54
CA ASN A 107 -0.98 -10.71 23.23
C ASN A 107 -1.30 -9.23 22.99
N ASN A 108 -1.52 -8.47 24.07
CA ASN A 108 -1.67 -7.02 24.03
C ASN A 108 -0.31 -6.30 23.82
N GLU A 109 0.79 -6.96 24.18
CA GLU A 109 2.15 -6.39 24.13
C GLU A 109 2.88 -6.63 22.80
N LYS A 110 2.59 -7.73 22.08
CA LYS A 110 3.23 -8.13 20.80
C LYS A 110 2.24 -8.58 19.70
N GLY A 111 1.02 -8.07 19.69
CA GLY A 111 -0.12 -8.68 18.97
C GLY A 111 -0.11 -8.71 17.44
N TYR A 112 0.81 -8.03 16.74
CA TYR A 112 0.76 -7.97 15.27
C TYR A 112 2.15 -7.94 14.62
N LEU A 113 2.34 -8.82 13.64
CA LEU A 113 3.50 -8.83 12.74
C LEU A 113 3.04 -8.39 11.34
N TRP A 114 3.84 -7.54 10.71
CA TRP A 114 3.66 -7.19 9.30
C TRP A 114 4.49 -8.18 8.46
N GLU A 115 3.80 -8.92 7.58
CA GLU A 115 4.38 -9.80 6.56
C GLU A 115 4.50 -9.08 5.22
#